data_AF-A0A0D0EXC0-F1
#
_entry.id   AF-A0A0D0EXC0-F1
#
_cell.length_a   1.000
_cell.length_b   1.000
_cell.length_c   1.000
_cell.angle_alpha   90.00
_cell.angle_beta   90.00
_cell.angle_gamma   90.00
#
_symmetry.space_group_name_H-M   'P 1'
#
loop_
_entity.id
_entity.type
_entity.pdbx_description
1 polymer ?
#
loop_
_entity_poly.entity_id
_entity_poly.type
_entity_poly.pdbx_seq_one_letter_code
_entity_poly.pdbx_strand_id
1 'polypeptide(L)'
;MIPRFILLALIILPFFVSAQSSSQQMHQQINNQRQRWSNDWHMQQMKPHSSNKIQAAEKKLVKEEENKKKLEEKAEKLKADLKANQDELENIKNNAKANNNIELQKNIEKSHEKLNQNYNELELSSKKIEDLKKQVEALKSEEEEKMKKEGKTIYTLSK
;
A
#
# COMPACT_ATOMS: atom_id res chain seq x y z
N MET A 1 88.40 18.79 -12.74
CA MET A 1 87.79 17.53 -12.24
C MET A 1 86.27 17.65 -12.14
N ILE A 2 85.54 17.78 -13.26
CA ILE A 2 84.06 17.86 -13.27
C ILE A 2 83.35 17.02 -14.38
N PRO A 3 84.01 16.23 -15.28
CA PRO A 3 83.24 15.54 -16.33
C PRO A 3 82.57 14.23 -15.88
N ARG A 4 82.88 13.69 -14.69
CA ARG A 4 82.41 12.35 -14.26
C ARG A 4 81.01 12.33 -13.62
N PHE A 5 80.55 13.45 -13.05
CA PHE A 5 79.23 13.52 -12.40
C PHE A 5 78.07 13.65 -13.40
N ILE A 6 78.30 14.31 -14.54
CA ILE A 6 77.27 14.51 -15.57
C ILE A 6 76.92 13.20 -16.28
N LEU A 7 77.92 12.33 -16.50
CA LEU A 7 77.74 11.02 -17.10
C LEU A 7 76.94 10.05 -16.20
N LEU A 8 77.09 10.17 -14.89
CA LEU A 8 76.36 9.34 -13.92
C LEU A 8 74.88 9.75 -13.79
N ALA A 9 74.56 11.05 -13.95
CA ALA A 9 73.19 11.54 -13.92
C ALA A 9 72.36 11.12 -15.15
N LEU A 10 73.02 10.95 -16.31
CA LEU A 10 72.35 10.59 -17.58
C LEU A 10 71.94 9.11 -17.66
N ILE A 11 72.60 8.22 -16.91
CA ILE A 11 72.34 6.78 -16.94
C ILE A 11 71.14 6.39 -16.04
N ILE A 12 70.77 7.21 -15.06
CA ILE A 12 69.70 6.90 -14.08
C ILE A 12 68.32 7.42 -14.54
N LEU A 13 68.29 8.34 -15.53
CA LEU A 13 67.07 8.96 -16.02
C LEU A 13 66.03 8.04 -16.70
N PRO A 14 66.37 6.94 -17.42
CA PRO A 14 65.35 6.17 -18.14
C PRO A 14 64.50 5.26 -17.23
N PHE A 15 64.84 5.10 -15.94
CA PHE A 15 64.08 4.24 -15.02
C PHE A 15 62.80 4.87 -14.45
N PHE A 16 62.55 6.16 -14.69
CA PHE A 16 61.39 6.88 -14.11
C PHE A 16 60.23 7.15 -15.11
N VAL A 17 60.31 6.65 -16.35
CA VAL A 17 59.33 6.99 -17.41
C VAL A 17 58.07 6.09 -17.43
N SER A 18 58.01 5.02 -16.61
CA SER A 18 56.96 3.99 -16.75
C SER A 18 55.83 4.03 -15.71
N ALA A 19 55.45 5.19 -15.17
CA ALA A 19 54.39 5.27 -14.14
C ALA A 19 53.04 5.83 -14.61
N GLN A 20 52.88 6.23 -15.88
CA GLN A 20 51.70 6.99 -16.33
C GLN A 20 50.95 6.32 -17.49
N SER A 21 50.43 5.11 -17.30
CA SER A 21 49.57 4.49 -18.34
C SER A 21 48.34 3.71 -17.86
N SER A 22 47.92 3.81 -16.59
CA SER A 22 46.74 3.04 -16.10
C SER A 22 45.51 3.88 -15.69
N SER A 23 45.58 5.21 -15.69
CA SER A 23 44.49 6.07 -15.20
C SER A 23 43.32 6.23 -16.17
N GLN A 24 43.55 6.12 -17.49
CA GLN A 24 42.49 6.30 -18.49
C GLN A 24 41.48 5.14 -18.53
N GLN A 25 41.93 3.89 -18.39
CA GLN A 25 41.03 2.72 -18.32
C GLN A 25 40.19 2.71 -17.02
N MET A 26 40.79 3.13 -15.90
CA MET A 26 40.11 3.18 -14.61
C MET A 26 38.99 4.23 -14.61
N HIS A 27 39.21 5.41 -15.21
CA HIS A 27 38.18 6.44 -15.34
C HIS A 27 36.99 6.00 -16.22
N GLN A 28 37.23 5.24 -17.29
CA GLN A 28 36.15 4.71 -18.12
C GLN A 28 35.28 3.69 -17.36
N GLN A 29 35.88 2.80 -16.55
CA GLN A 29 35.13 1.86 -15.71
C GLN A 29 34.30 2.57 -14.64
N ILE A 30 34.88 3.56 -13.97
CA ILE A 30 34.17 4.35 -12.94
C ILE A 30 32.99 5.11 -13.57
N ASN A 31 33.16 5.69 -14.76
CA ASN A 31 32.11 6.44 -15.42
C ASN A 31 30.95 5.53 -15.88
N ASN A 32 31.27 4.35 -16.41
CA ASN A 32 30.28 3.35 -16.82
C ASN A 32 29.52 2.78 -15.62
N GLN A 33 30.19 2.55 -14.48
CA GLN A 33 29.50 2.17 -13.25
C GLN A 33 28.59 3.30 -12.77
N ARG A 34 29.10 4.54 -12.69
CA ARG A 34 28.32 5.70 -12.22
C ARG A 34 27.08 5.97 -13.08
N GLN A 35 27.18 5.79 -14.39
CA GLN A 35 26.03 5.88 -15.30
C GLN A 35 25.00 4.78 -15.04
N ARG A 36 25.42 3.54 -14.76
CA ARG A 36 24.49 2.46 -14.39
C ARG A 36 23.73 2.78 -13.10
N TRP A 37 24.43 3.24 -12.06
CA TRP A 37 23.80 3.66 -10.80
C TRP A 37 22.82 4.83 -11.00
N SER A 38 23.19 5.80 -11.82
CA SER A 38 22.32 6.95 -12.16
C SER A 38 21.08 6.53 -12.93
N ASN A 39 21.23 5.62 -13.90
CA ASN A 39 20.13 5.12 -14.71
C ASN A 39 19.17 4.25 -13.89
N ASP A 40 19.68 3.37 -13.01
CA ASP A 40 18.84 2.56 -12.11
C ASP A 40 18.03 3.42 -11.14
N TRP A 41 18.64 4.47 -10.58
CA TRP A 41 17.93 5.39 -9.68
C TRP A 41 16.81 6.15 -10.42
N HIS A 42 17.08 6.62 -11.64
CA HIS A 42 16.06 7.24 -12.49
C HIS A 42 14.95 6.26 -12.89
N MET A 43 15.30 5.01 -13.22
CA MET A 43 14.32 3.98 -13.58
C MET A 43 13.41 3.60 -12.41
N GLN A 44 13.94 3.53 -11.18
CA GLN A 44 13.13 3.31 -9.99
C GLN A 44 12.17 4.47 -9.70
N GLN A 45 12.59 5.72 -9.95
CA GLN A 45 11.69 6.88 -9.83
C GLN A 45 10.60 6.91 -10.91
N MET A 46 10.84 6.29 -12.08
CA MET A 46 9.86 6.20 -13.16
C MET A 46 8.83 5.06 -12.99
N LYS A 47 8.92 4.23 -11.94
CA LYS A 47 7.78 3.37 -11.59
C LYS A 47 6.61 4.26 -11.17
N PRO A 48 5.43 4.14 -11.81
CA PRO A 48 4.31 5.04 -11.55
C PRO A 48 3.86 4.89 -10.10
N HIS A 49 4.19 5.89 -9.28
CA HIS A 49 3.73 5.99 -7.90
C HIS A 49 2.19 6.00 -7.81
N SER A 50 1.48 6.34 -8.90
CA SER A 50 0.02 6.29 -9.05
C SER A 50 -0.52 4.86 -9.01
N SER A 51 0.09 3.91 -9.74
CA SER A 51 -0.33 2.51 -9.77
C SER A 51 -0.28 1.87 -8.37
N ASN A 52 0.73 2.23 -7.58
CA ASN A 52 0.84 1.79 -6.18
C ASN A 52 -0.27 2.36 -5.29
N LYS A 53 -0.71 3.61 -5.52
CA LYS A 53 -1.78 4.25 -4.74
C LYS A 53 -3.16 3.65 -5.06
N ILE A 54 -3.44 3.39 -6.33
CA ILE A 54 -4.69 2.75 -6.77
C ILE A 54 -4.79 1.34 -6.19
N GLN A 55 -3.74 0.52 -6.34
CA GLN A 55 -3.71 -0.82 -5.76
C GLN A 55 -3.88 -0.82 -4.23
N ALA A 56 -3.29 0.16 -3.55
CA ALA A 56 -3.45 0.30 -2.10
C ALA A 56 -4.89 0.68 -1.71
N ALA A 57 -5.53 1.59 -2.45
CA ALA A 57 -6.92 1.98 -2.23
C ALA A 57 -7.89 0.83 -2.54
N GLU A 58 -7.67 0.08 -3.62
CA GLU A 58 -8.44 -1.11 -3.97
C GLU A 58 -8.32 -2.22 -2.92
N LYS A 59 -7.11 -2.47 -2.39
CA LYS A 59 -6.92 -3.41 -1.27
C LYS A 59 -7.69 -2.99 -0.01
N LYS A 60 -7.71 -1.69 0.31
CA LYS A 60 -8.50 -1.16 1.43
C LYS A 60 -10.00 -1.36 1.20
N LEU A 61 -10.46 -1.13 -0.04
CA LEU A 61 -11.86 -1.34 -0.42
C LEU A 61 -12.27 -2.79 -0.23
N VAL A 62 -11.52 -3.75 -0.78
CA VAL A 62 -11.79 -5.19 -0.62
C VAL A 62 -11.85 -5.59 0.85
N LYS A 63 -10.88 -5.12 1.66
CA LYS A 63 -10.86 -5.40 3.10
C LYS A 63 -12.09 -4.87 3.83
N GLU A 64 -12.59 -3.70 3.43
CA GLU A 64 -13.80 -3.13 4.04
C GLU A 64 -15.07 -3.86 3.57
N GLU A 65 -15.13 -4.30 2.31
CA GLU A 65 -16.23 -5.15 1.82
C GLU A 65 -16.28 -6.50 2.55
N GLU A 66 -15.13 -7.12 2.83
CA GLU A 66 -15.04 -8.31 3.68
C GLU A 66 -15.50 -8.04 5.13
N ASN A 67 -15.15 -6.87 5.68
CA ASN A 67 -15.57 -6.46 7.01
C ASN A 67 -17.10 -6.32 7.08
N LYS A 68 -17.71 -5.65 6.09
CA LYS A 68 -19.16 -5.54 5.96
C LYS A 68 -19.84 -6.90 5.93
N LYS A 69 -19.33 -7.84 5.14
CA LYS A 69 -19.89 -9.20 5.08
C LYS A 69 -19.86 -9.91 6.44
N LYS A 70 -18.78 -9.76 7.21
CA LYS A 70 -18.69 -10.33 8.56
C LYS A 70 -19.69 -9.70 9.53
N LEU A 71 -19.94 -8.40 9.42
CA LEU A 71 -20.94 -7.69 10.22
C LEU A 71 -22.36 -8.16 9.88
N GLU A 72 -22.66 -8.38 8.59
CA GLU A 72 -23.91 -8.98 8.12
C GLU A 72 -24.13 -10.37 8.70
N GLU A 73 -23.14 -11.27 8.60
CA GLU A 73 -23.21 -12.62 9.19
C GLU A 73 -23.42 -12.57 10.71
N LYS A 74 -22.75 -11.64 11.41
CA LYS A 74 -22.94 -11.43 12.85
C LYS A 74 -24.35 -10.92 13.16
N ALA A 75 -24.93 -10.07 12.32
CA ALA A 75 -26.29 -9.56 12.51
C ALA A 75 -27.33 -10.67 12.34
N GLU A 76 -27.15 -11.57 11.36
CA GLU A 76 -28.01 -12.73 11.19
C GLU A 76 -27.99 -13.67 12.38
N LYS A 77 -26.80 -13.96 12.93
CA LYS A 77 -26.65 -14.77 14.16
C LYS A 77 -27.36 -14.12 15.34
N LEU A 78 -27.15 -12.82 15.58
CA LEU A 78 -27.81 -12.09 16.66
C LEU A 78 -29.34 -12.08 16.51
N LYS A 79 -29.86 -11.99 15.27
CA LYS A 79 -31.30 -12.11 15.01
C LYS A 79 -31.84 -13.49 15.35
N ALA A 80 -31.13 -14.55 14.99
CA ALA A 80 -31.53 -15.91 15.29
C ALA A 80 -31.55 -16.14 16.82
N ASP A 81 -30.50 -15.71 17.52
CA ASP A 81 -30.40 -15.81 18.99
C ASP A 81 -31.52 -15.01 19.68
N LEU A 82 -31.80 -13.80 19.18
CA LEU A 82 -32.87 -12.96 19.71
C LEU A 82 -34.24 -13.62 19.54
N LYS A 83 -34.50 -14.20 18.37
CA LYS A 83 -35.74 -14.94 18.12
C LYS A 83 -35.87 -16.15 19.04
N ALA A 84 -34.80 -16.94 19.21
CA ALA A 84 -34.80 -18.09 20.11
C ALA A 84 -35.13 -17.69 21.56
N ASN A 85 -34.53 -16.61 22.07
CA ASN A 85 -34.83 -16.09 23.41
C ASN A 85 -36.27 -15.58 23.55
N GLN A 86 -36.83 -14.98 22.50
CA GLN A 86 -38.23 -14.54 22.46
C GLN A 86 -39.20 -15.72 22.48
N ASP A 87 -38.94 -16.74 21.66
CA ASP A 87 -39.73 -17.97 21.60
C ASP A 87 -39.70 -18.72 22.95
N GLU A 88 -38.53 -18.78 23.60
CA GLU A 88 -38.38 -19.36 24.94
C GLU A 88 -39.19 -18.59 25.99
N LEU A 89 -39.13 -17.26 25.96
CA LEU A 89 -39.90 -16.41 26.88
C LEU A 89 -41.42 -16.60 26.69
N GLU A 90 -41.89 -16.70 25.45
CA GLU A 90 -43.30 -16.97 25.14
C GLU A 90 -43.73 -18.36 25.63
N ASN A 91 -42.90 -19.38 25.38
CA ASN A 91 -43.18 -20.74 25.84
C ASN A 91 -43.29 -20.83 27.36
N ILE A 92 -42.43 -20.12 28.10
CA ILE A 92 -42.49 -20.09 29.57
C ILE A 92 -43.71 -19.32 30.07
N LYS A 93 -44.09 -18.20 29.42
CA LYS A 93 -45.34 -17.48 29.75
C LYS A 93 -46.58 -18.35 29.58
N ASN A 94 -46.60 -19.21 28.57
CA ASN A 94 -47.74 -20.07 28.26
C ASN A 94 -47.82 -21.32 29.17
N ASN A 95 -46.68 -21.85 29.65
CA ASN A 95 -46.64 -23.12 30.39
C ASN A 95 -46.39 -23.00 31.91
N ALA A 96 -45.87 -21.88 32.41
CA ALA A 96 -45.59 -21.67 33.83
C ALA A 96 -46.48 -20.56 34.41
N LYS A 97 -46.96 -20.73 35.65
CA LYS A 97 -47.52 -19.64 36.46
C LYS A 97 -46.46 -18.54 36.53
N ALA A 98 -46.68 -17.45 35.77
CA ALA A 98 -45.80 -16.30 35.53
C ALA A 98 -44.75 -16.10 36.62
N ASN A 99 -43.61 -16.78 36.49
CA ASN A 99 -42.45 -16.51 37.32
C ASN A 99 -41.65 -15.44 36.57
N ASN A 100 -41.29 -14.36 37.25
CA ASN A 100 -40.61 -13.21 36.66
C ASN A 100 -39.25 -13.64 36.09
N ASN A 101 -39.20 -13.97 34.80
CA ASN A 101 -38.00 -14.38 34.07
C ASN A 101 -37.15 -13.17 33.68
N ILE A 102 -36.68 -12.46 34.71
CA ILE A 102 -35.86 -11.23 34.63
C ILE A 102 -34.57 -11.50 33.83
N GLU A 103 -33.98 -12.69 33.96
CA GLU A 103 -32.74 -13.05 33.26
C GLU A 103 -32.93 -13.17 31.73
N LEU A 104 -34.00 -13.84 31.28
CA LEU A 104 -34.35 -13.94 29.87
C LEU A 104 -34.68 -12.56 29.27
N GLN A 105 -35.43 -11.71 30.00
CA GLN A 105 -35.69 -10.34 29.57
C GLN A 105 -34.39 -9.54 29.40
N LYS A 106 -33.48 -9.63 30.36
CA LYS A 106 -32.16 -8.99 30.29
C LYS A 106 -31.32 -9.49 29.11
N ASN A 107 -31.42 -10.78 28.77
CA ASN A 107 -30.72 -11.36 27.62
C ASN A 107 -31.30 -10.89 26.28
N ILE A 108 -32.62 -10.71 26.20
CA ILE A 108 -33.30 -10.11 25.04
C ILE A 108 -32.88 -8.65 24.87
N GLU A 109 -32.89 -7.85 25.93
CA GLU A 109 -32.45 -6.44 25.90
C GLU A 109 -31.00 -6.32 25.42
N LYS A 110 -30.09 -7.11 25.99
CA LYS A 110 -28.68 -7.14 25.57
C LYS A 110 -28.51 -7.56 24.10
N SER A 111 -29.32 -8.52 23.63
CA SER A 111 -29.29 -8.96 22.24
C SER A 111 -29.77 -7.86 21.30
N HIS A 112 -30.82 -7.12 21.67
CA HIS A 112 -31.27 -5.94 20.95
C HIS A 112 -30.19 -4.85 20.90
N GLU A 113 -29.53 -4.56 22.02
CA GLU A 113 -28.47 -3.56 22.09
C GLU A 113 -27.29 -3.92 21.17
N LYS A 114 -26.80 -5.17 21.25
CA LYS A 114 -25.73 -5.68 20.37
C LYS A 114 -26.10 -5.63 18.89
N LEU A 115 -27.36 -5.94 18.58
CA LEU A 115 -27.88 -5.92 17.21
C LEU A 115 -27.94 -4.48 16.68
N ASN A 116 -28.37 -3.52 17.50
CA ASN A 116 -28.35 -2.10 17.15
C ASN A 116 -26.93 -1.56 16.95
N GLN A 117 -26.00 -1.93 17.82
CA GLN A 117 -24.57 -1.60 17.66
C GLN A 117 -24.01 -2.15 16.34
N ASN A 118 -24.32 -3.41 16.01
CA ASN A 118 -23.88 -4.01 14.76
C ASN A 118 -24.47 -3.29 13.53
N TYR A 119 -25.73 -2.84 13.60
CA TYR A 119 -26.30 -2.03 12.52
C TYR A 119 -25.62 -0.69 12.33
N ASN A 120 -25.27 0.00 13.42
CA ASN A 120 -24.50 1.24 13.34
C ASN A 120 -23.11 0.99 12.70
N GLU A 121 -22.43 -0.10 13.09
CA GLU A 121 -21.16 -0.50 12.47
C GLU A 121 -21.31 -0.79 10.97
N LEU A 122 -22.39 -1.45 10.56
CA LEU A 122 -22.70 -1.77 9.17
C LEU A 122 -22.98 -0.51 8.33
N GLU A 123 -23.68 0.46 8.89
CA GLU A 123 -23.91 1.76 8.24
C GLU A 123 -22.58 2.51 8.05
N LEU A 124 -21.74 2.56 9.09
CA LEU A 124 -20.41 3.18 9.02
C LEU A 124 -19.51 2.50 7.99
N SER A 125 -19.48 1.16 7.98
CA SER A 125 -18.71 0.38 7.01
C SER A 125 -19.20 0.64 5.58
N SER A 126 -20.52 0.72 5.38
CA SER A 126 -21.11 1.04 4.07
C SER A 126 -20.72 2.44 3.57
N LYS A 127 -20.76 3.46 4.44
CA LYS A 127 -20.28 4.81 4.10
C LYS A 127 -18.81 4.81 3.72
N LYS A 128 -17.98 4.09 4.48
CA LYS A 128 -16.54 3.97 4.20
C LYS A 128 -16.24 3.28 2.87
N ILE A 129 -17.02 2.26 2.49
CA ILE A 129 -16.93 1.61 1.17
C ILE A 129 -17.23 2.63 0.06
N GLU A 130 -18.26 3.45 0.22
CA GLU A 130 -18.59 4.49 -0.76
C GLU A 130 -17.46 5.52 -0.92
N ASP A 131 -16.90 5.99 0.19
CA ASP A 131 -15.78 6.93 0.17
C ASP A 131 -14.51 6.33 -0.47
N LEU A 132 -14.23 5.04 -0.19
CA LEU A 132 -13.10 4.34 -0.82
C LEU A 132 -13.32 4.14 -2.32
N LYS A 133 -14.55 3.87 -2.78
CA LYS A 133 -14.87 3.79 -4.21
C LYS A 133 -14.61 5.11 -4.92
N LYS A 134 -15.09 6.22 -4.35
CA LYS A 134 -14.83 7.57 -4.87
C LYS A 134 -13.33 7.89 -4.94
N GLN A 135 -12.55 7.49 -3.92
CA GLN A 135 -11.10 7.67 -3.93
C GLN A 135 -10.41 6.86 -5.03
N VAL A 136 -10.80 5.59 -5.22
CA VAL A 136 -10.26 4.75 -6.30
C VAL A 136 -10.56 5.35 -7.67
N GLU A 137 -11.79 5.82 -7.88
CA GLU A 137 -12.22 6.44 -9.13
C GLU A 137 -11.42 7.73 -9.40
N ALA A 138 -11.31 8.62 -8.42
CA ALA A 138 -10.52 9.85 -8.53
C ALA A 138 -9.05 9.57 -8.88
N LEU A 139 -8.43 8.58 -8.23
CA LEU A 139 -7.04 8.20 -8.51
C LEU A 139 -6.87 7.64 -9.93
N LYS A 140 -7.82 6.84 -10.42
CA LYS A 140 -7.81 6.31 -11.80
C LYS A 140 -7.94 7.44 -12.82
N SER A 141 -8.87 8.38 -12.60
CA SER A 141 -9.02 9.55 -13.48
C SER A 141 -7.77 10.43 -13.49
N GLU A 142 -7.13 10.65 -12.33
CA GLU A 142 -5.88 11.40 -12.23
C GLU A 142 -4.73 10.72 -13.01
N GLU A 143 -4.63 9.39 -12.91
CA GLU A 143 -3.64 8.61 -13.67
C GLU A 143 -3.89 8.68 -15.19
N GLU A 144 -5.14 8.54 -15.64
CA GLU A 144 -5.49 8.69 -17.05
C GLU A 144 -5.16 10.09 -17.60
N GLU A 145 -5.42 11.15 -16.83
CA GLU A 145 -5.07 12.51 -17.22
C GLU A 145 -3.55 12.70 -17.35
N LYS A 146 -2.77 12.15 -16.41
CA LYS A 146 -1.30 12.21 -16.48
C LYS A 146 -0.78 11.49 -17.72
N MET A 147 -1.28 10.29 -17.99
CA MET A 147 -0.90 9.53 -19.19
C MET A 147 -1.25 10.26 -20.48
N LYS A 148 -2.42 10.94 -20.54
CA LYS A 148 -2.80 11.78 -21.69
C LYS A 148 -1.87 13.00 -21.87
N LYS A 149 -1.46 13.65 -20.78
CA LYS A 149 -0.54 14.80 -20.80
C LYS A 149 0.87 14.35 -21.25
N GLU A 150 1.38 13.29 -20.66
CA GLU A 150 2.70 12.71 -21.01
C GLU A 150 2.75 12.24 -22.47
N GLY A 151 1.71 11.56 -22.96
CA GLY A 151 1.61 11.16 -24.36
C GLY A 151 1.59 12.35 -25.34
N LYS A 152 0.91 13.46 -24.97
CA LYS A 152 0.95 14.71 -25.75
C LYS A 152 2.35 15.35 -25.75
N THR A 153 3.04 15.37 -24.60
CA THR A 153 4.39 15.94 -24.49
C THR A 153 5.43 15.18 -25.32
N ILE A 154 5.36 13.84 -25.34
CA ILE A 154 6.26 13.01 -26.16
C ILE A 154 6.06 13.29 -27.66
N TYR A 155 4.80 13.47 -28.09
CA TYR A 155 4.47 13.75 -29.49
C TYR A 155 4.94 15.15 -29.95
N THR A 156 4.97 16.14 -29.05
CA THR A 156 5.49 17.48 -29.36
C THR A 156 7.01 17.57 -29.41
N LEU A 157 7.72 16.68 -28.71
CA LEU A 157 9.19 16.64 -28.70
C LEU A 157 9.79 15.80 -29.85
N SER A 158 8.97 15.01 -30.53
CA SER A 158 9.39 14.13 -31.66
C SER A 158 9.13 14.74 -33.04
N LYS A 159 8.76 16.03 -33.12
CA LYS A 159 8.55 16.80 -34.36
C LYS A 159 9.56 17.92 -34.44
#